data_AF-A0A929HMS9-F1
#
_entry.id   AF-A0A929HMS9-F1
#
_cell.length_a   1.000
_cell.length_b   1.000
_cell.length_c   1.000
_cell.angle_alpha   90.00
_cell.angle_beta   90.00
_cell.angle_gamma   90.00
#
_symmetry.space_group_name_H-M   'P 1'
#
loop_
_entity.id
_entity.type
_entity.pdbx_description
1 polymer ?
#
loop_
_entity_poly.entity_id
_entity_poly.type
_entity_poly.pdbx_seq_one_letter_code
_entity_poly.pdbx_strand_id
1 'polypeptide(L)'
;MSRIFRRDEGFTLIELLVVVAIIAILASIALPQYSIHLKKSKVIAELAMVRRSLKMLGSDTGYFPGGHDAFVSPRNLVPSVNGAEYSDLTADDMGLFNDNGAFFGPGNDWDGPYLFNKYLDGANKFVDPWGTQYWIDYDYDTGGGVYIVAVVSSGPNKSAVNVYDSDNFYVSVGG
;
A
#
# COMPACT_ATOMS: atom_id res chain seq x y z
N MET A 1 -73.34 -9.21 -24.06
CA MET A 1 -72.11 -8.38 -23.97
C MET A 1 -71.09 -9.16 -23.13
N SER A 2 -70.21 -9.95 -23.77
CA SER A 2 -69.20 -10.75 -23.08
C SER A 2 -67.98 -9.90 -22.76
N ARG A 3 -67.74 -9.66 -21.48
CA ARG A 3 -66.57 -8.91 -20.98
C ARG A 3 -65.36 -9.85 -21.02
N ILE A 4 -64.40 -9.57 -21.89
CA ILE A 4 -63.12 -10.29 -21.95
C ILE A 4 -62.32 -9.88 -20.70
N PHE A 5 -62.19 -10.78 -19.72
CA PHE A 5 -61.24 -10.64 -18.62
C PHE A 5 -59.84 -10.88 -19.19
N ARG A 6 -59.04 -9.82 -19.31
CA ARG A 6 -57.60 -9.97 -19.50
C ARG A 6 -57.04 -10.59 -18.23
N ARG A 7 -56.32 -11.70 -18.35
CA ARG A 7 -55.52 -12.25 -17.25
C ARG A 7 -54.29 -11.37 -17.13
N ASP A 8 -54.22 -10.54 -16.10
CA ASP A 8 -52.96 -9.92 -15.71
C ASP A 8 -52.09 -11.05 -15.13
N GLU A 9 -51.15 -11.54 -15.93
CA GLU A 9 -50.18 -12.56 -15.52
C GLU A 9 -49.21 -11.91 -14.53
N GLY A 10 -49.48 -12.12 -13.23
CA GLY A 10 -48.59 -11.70 -12.14
C GLY A 10 -47.39 -12.61 -12.01
N PHE A 11 -46.30 -12.06 -11.47
CA PHE A 11 -45.06 -12.79 -11.18
C PHE A 11 -45.32 -13.96 -10.22
N THR A 12 -44.76 -15.12 -10.53
CA THR A 12 -44.88 -16.33 -9.69
C THR A 12 -43.79 -16.38 -8.62
N LEU A 13 -44.08 -17.08 -7.51
CA LEU A 13 -43.08 -17.33 -6.46
C LEU A 13 -41.91 -18.17 -6.98
N ILE A 14 -42.16 -19.07 -7.93
CA ILE A 14 -41.10 -19.91 -8.51
C ILE A 14 -40.14 -19.07 -9.36
N GLU A 15 -40.65 -18.11 -10.13
CA GLU A 15 -39.81 -17.18 -10.90
C GLU A 15 -38.92 -16.35 -9.98
N LEU A 16 -39.47 -15.84 -8.87
CA LEU A 16 -38.68 -15.09 -7.90
C LEU A 16 -37.58 -15.95 -7.26
N LEU A 17 -37.90 -17.20 -6.92
CA LEU A 17 -36.97 -18.12 -6.29
C LEU A 17 -35.78 -18.44 -7.22
N VAL A 18 -36.04 -18.68 -8.50
CA VAL A 18 -34.98 -18.93 -9.49
C VAL A 18 -34.10 -17.68 -9.67
N VAL A 19 -34.68 -16.49 -9.72
CA VAL A 19 -33.91 -15.23 -9.85
C VAL A 19 -32.98 -15.02 -8.65
N VAL A 20 -33.49 -15.20 -7.43
CA VAL A 20 -32.67 -15.06 -6.21
C VAL A 20 -31.55 -16.09 -6.18
N ALA A 21 -31.81 -17.33 -6.60
CA ALA A 21 -30.79 -18.37 -6.69
C ALA A 21 -29.65 -17.99 -7.66
N ILE A 22 -29.98 -17.46 -8.84
CA ILE A 22 -28.97 -17.00 -9.81
C ILE A 22 -28.17 -15.82 -9.25
N ILE A 23 -28.83 -14.84 -8.63
CA ILE A 23 -28.15 -13.68 -8.02
C ILE A 23 -27.18 -14.15 -6.91
N ALA A 24 -27.57 -15.12 -6.09
CA ALA A 24 -26.70 -15.66 -5.03
C ALA A 24 -25.42 -16.30 -5.59
N ILE A 25 -25.53 -17.07 -6.68
CA ILE A 25 -24.37 -17.69 -7.36
C ILE A 25 -23.45 -16.59 -7.91
N LEU A 26 -23.99 -15.59 -8.61
CA LEU A 26 -23.19 -14.49 -9.16
C LEU A 26 -22.51 -13.67 -8.06
N ALA A 27 -23.25 -13.34 -6.98
CA ALA A 27 -22.73 -12.58 -5.85
C ALA A 27 -21.59 -13.31 -5.14
N SER A 28 -21.64 -14.65 -5.05
CA SER A 28 -20.59 -15.46 -4.42
C SER A 28 -19.21 -15.30 -5.09
N ILE A 29 -19.18 -15.02 -6.40
CA ILE A 29 -17.95 -14.81 -7.18
C ILE A 29 -17.62 -13.31 -7.25
N ALA A 30 -18.63 -12.45 -7.47
CA ALA A 30 -18.43 -11.03 -7.69
C ALA A 30 -17.92 -10.28 -6.44
N LEU A 31 -18.44 -10.60 -5.25
CA LEU A 31 -18.10 -9.92 -4.01
C LEU A 31 -16.62 -10.06 -3.61
N PRO A 32 -16.01 -11.27 -3.56
CA PRO A 32 -14.59 -11.39 -3.21
C PRO A 32 -13.68 -10.72 -4.25
N GLN A 33 -14.02 -10.81 -5.54
CA GLN A 33 -13.27 -10.13 -6.60
C GLN A 33 -13.32 -8.60 -6.46
N TYR A 34 -14.50 -8.05 -6.19
CA TYR A 34 -14.68 -6.62 -5.98
C TYR A 34 -13.90 -6.12 -4.75
N SER A 35 -13.90 -6.90 -3.65
CA SER A 35 -13.10 -6.58 -2.47
C SER A 35 -11.60 -6.50 -2.77
N ILE A 36 -11.06 -7.45 -3.56
CA ILE A 36 -9.65 -7.42 -3.98
C ILE A 36 -9.37 -6.18 -4.83
N HIS A 37 -10.27 -5.82 -5.74
CA HIS A 37 -10.12 -4.62 -6.57
C HIS A 37 -10.02 -3.34 -5.72
N LEU A 38 -10.93 -3.18 -4.75
CA LEU A 38 -10.89 -2.04 -3.82
C LEU A 38 -9.59 -1.99 -3.01
N LYS A 39 -9.10 -3.14 -2.53
CA LYS A 39 -7.82 -3.25 -1.83
C LYS A 39 -6.65 -2.79 -2.71
N LYS A 40 -6.58 -3.26 -3.96
CA LYS A 40 -5.54 -2.83 -4.90
C LYS A 40 -5.59 -1.32 -5.17
N SER A 41 -6.79 -0.76 -5.37
CA SER A 41 -6.96 0.70 -5.52
C SER A 41 -6.48 1.48 -4.30
N LYS A 42 -6.74 0.95 -3.09
CA LYS A 42 -6.28 1.57 -1.84
C LYS A 42 -4.74 1.57 -1.75
N VAL A 43 -4.07 0.45 -2.06
CA VAL A 43 -2.60 0.39 -2.08
C VAL A 43 -1.98 1.38 -3.05
N ILE A 44 -2.54 1.50 -4.25
CA ILE A 44 -2.04 2.45 -5.26
C ILE A 44 -2.15 3.88 -4.73
N ALA A 45 -3.25 4.23 -4.08
CA ALA A 45 -3.44 5.55 -3.48
C ALA A 45 -2.48 5.80 -2.30
N GLU A 46 -2.26 4.80 -1.45
CA GLU A 46 -1.32 4.85 -0.33
C GLU A 46 0.12 5.02 -0.83
N LEU A 47 0.56 4.24 -1.82
CA LEU A 47 1.88 4.37 -2.41
C LEU A 47 2.07 5.69 -3.15
N ALA A 48 1.04 6.24 -3.80
CA ALA A 48 1.12 7.57 -4.40
C ALA A 48 1.32 8.67 -3.35
N MET A 49 0.65 8.54 -2.19
CA MET A 49 0.84 9.43 -1.06
C MET A 49 2.24 9.29 -0.46
N VAL A 50 2.73 8.07 -0.28
CA VAL A 50 4.09 7.79 0.17
C VAL A 50 5.10 8.41 -0.79
N ARG A 51 4.96 8.21 -2.11
CA ARG A 51 5.84 8.82 -3.12
C ARG A 51 5.94 10.33 -2.97
N ARG A 52 4.80 11.01 -2.77
CA ARG A 52 4.80 12.47 -2.56
C ARG A 52 5.56 12.83 -1.29
N SER A 53 5.34 12.09 -0.21
CA SER A 53 5.96 12.31 1.10
C SER A 53 7.48 12.09 1.06
N LEU A 54 7.93 11.06 0.33
CA LEU A 54 9.34 10.78 0.06
C LEU A 54 10.01 11.92 -0.72
N LYS A 55 9.33 12.50 -1.72
CA LYS A 55 9.84 13.68 -2.45
C LYS A 55 9.94 14.90 -1.57
N MET A 56 8.99 15.10 -0.65
CA MET A 56 9.04 16.20 0.31
C MET A 56 10.23 16.02 1.26
N LEU A 57 10.39 14.84 1.85
CA LEU A 57 11.54 14.51 2.71
C LEU A 57 12.88 14.73 2.01
N GLY A 58 13.04 14.22 0.78
CA GLY A 58 14.28 14.37 0.04
C GLY A 58 14.54 15.81 -0.42
N SER A 59 13.49 16.61 -0.70
CA SER A 59 13.64 18.03 -1.04
C SER A 59 14.00 18.90 0.16
N ASP A 60 13.58 18.47 1.34
CA ASP A 60 13.75 19.17 2.61
C ASP A 60 15.12 18.88 3.21
N THR A 61 15.43 17.58 3.33
CA THR A 61 16.62 17.13 4.06
C THR A 61 17.77 16.69 3.14
N GLY A 62 17.51 16.43 1.86
CA GLY A 62 18.49 15.83 0.95
C GLY A 62 18.70 14.32 1.14
N TYR A 63 17.96 13.70 2.08
CA TYR A 63 18.10 12.29 2.42
C TYR A 63 16.85 11.47 2.08
N PHE A 64 17.05 10.17 1.89
CA PHE A 64 16.02 9.15 1.93
C PHE A 64 15.63 8.82 3.39
N PRO A 65 14.47 8.16 3.61
CA PRO A 65 14.09 7.68 4.94
C PRO A 65 15.23 6.92 5.62
N GLY A 66 15.44 7.13 6.92
CA GLY A 66 16.53 6.49 7.66
C GLY A 66 17.92 7.09 7.45
N GLY A 67 17.99 8.32 6.89
CA GLY A 67 19.20 9.14 6.89
C GLY A 67 20.20 8.85 5.76
N HIS A 68 19.78 8.18 4.68
CA HIS A 68 20.66 7.89 3.55
C HIS A 68 20.73 9.04 2.57
N ASP A 69 21.93 9.38 2.08
CA ASP A 69 22.09 10.39 1.04
C ASP A 69 21.39 9.94 -0.25
N ALA A 70 20.54 10.80 -0.81
CA ALA A 70 19.76 10.53 -2.02
C ALA A 70 20.61 10.30 -3.29
N PHE A 71 21.92 10.59 -3.25
CA PHE A 71 22.85 10.46 -4.37
C PHE A 71 23.68 9.16 -4.37
N VAL A 72 23.52 8.29 -3.37
CA VAL A 72 24.26 7.03 -3.29
C VAL A 72 23.60 5.94 -4.15
N SER A 73 24.41 5.09 -4.76
CA SER A 73 23.90 3.94 -5.52
C SER A 73 23.10 3.00 -4.59
N PRO A 74 21.88 2.58 -4.97
CA PRO A 74 21.03 1.73 -4.12
C PRO A 74 21.70 0.42 -3.66
N ARG A 75 22.50 -0.19 -4.54
CA ARG A 75 23.09 -1.51 -4.29
C ARG A 75 23.97 -1.51 -3.02
N ASN A 76 23.57 -2.28 -2.00
CA ASN A 76 24.17 -2.38 -0.66
C ASN A 76 23.90 -1.22 0.31
N LEU A 77 22.85 -0.43 0.10
CA LEU A 77 22.40 0.51 1.13
C LEU A 77 21.76 -0.26 2.30
N VAL A 78 22.12 0.12 3.53
CA VAL A 78 21.50 -0.41 4.76
C VAL A 78 21.05 0.75 5.65
N PRO A 79 19.77 0.85 6.08
CA PRO A 79 19.25 1.88 6.95
C PRO A 79 20.12 2.06 8.18
N SER A 80 20.45 3.29 8.51
CA SER A 80 21.20 3.55 9.73
C SER A 80 20.36 3.34 11.00
N VAL A 81 19.03 3.24 10.86
CA VAL A 81 18.08 3.06 11.98
C VAL A 81 18.13 1.64 12.56
N ASN A 82 18.49 0.62 11.76
CA ASN A 82 18.52 -0.78 12.22
C ASN A 82 19.65 -1.63 11.60
N GLY A 83 20.45 -1.08 10.68
CA GLY A 83 21.56 -1.79 10.03
C GLY A 83 21.16 -2.97 9.15
N ALA A 84 19.88 -3.14 8.82
CA ALA A 84 19.34 -4.26 8.03
C ALA A 84 18.81 -3.76 6.70
N GLU A 85 19.06 -4.43 5.57
CA GLU A 85 18.71 -3.99 4.18
C GLU A 85 17.30 -3.41 3.96
N TYR A 86 16.34 -3.70 4.84
CA TYR A 86 15.01 -3.12 4.86
C TYR A 86 14.65 -2.51 6.22
N SER A 87 13.62 -1.66 6.26
CA SER A 87 13.09 -1.11 7.50
C SER A 87 11.59 -0.84 7.46
N ASP A 88 11.00 -0.76 8.66
CA ASP A 88 9.64 -0.31 8.87
C ASP A 88 9.53 1.19 8.60
N LEU A 89 8.58 1.62 7.75
CA LEU A 89 8.32 3.04 7.46
C LEU A 89 7.93 3.88 8.69
N THR A 90 7.47 3.22 9.76
CA THR A 90 7.07 3.85 11.02
C THR A 90 8.15 3.83 12.10
N ALA A 91 9.33 3.27 11.79
CA ALA A 91 10.47 3.31 12.70
C ALA A 91 10.88 4.76 13.00
N ASP A 92 11.40 4.99 14.21
CA ASP A 92 11.50 6.31 14.86
C ASP A 92 12.25 7.40 14.08
N ASP A 93 13.07 7.04 13.08
CA ASP A 93 13.82 7.98 12.25
C ASP A 93 13.65 7.76 10.74
N MET A 94 12.46 7.36 10.32
CA MET A 94 12.18 7.30 8.89
C MET A 94 11.93 8.69 8.29
N GLY A 95 11.71 9.72 9.10
CA GLY A 95 11.45 11.08 8.64
C GLY A 95 10.09 11.25 7.95
N LEU A 96 9.27 10.18 7.91
CA LEU A 96 7.94 10.18 7.27
C LEU A 96 6.82 10.38 8.28
N PHE A 97 6.70 9.50 9.27
CA PHE A 97 5.70 9.61 10.35
C PHE A 97 6.26 10.26 11.61
N ASN A 98 7.56 10.11 11.84
CA ASN A 98 8.28 10.57 13.02
C ASN A 98 9.77 10.77 12.67
N ASP A 99 10.45 11.45 13.59
CA ASP A 99 11.89 11.59 13.68
C ASP A 99 12.25 11.69 15.19
N ASN A 100 13.27 10.97 15.64
CA ASN A 100 13.82 11.10 16.99
C ASN A 100 15.02 12.06 17.05
N GLY A 101 15.44 12.58 15.89
CA GLY A 101 16.52 13.54 15.74
C GLY A 101 17.89 12.89 15.48
N ALA A 102 17.97 11.58 15.28
CA ALA A 102 19.24 10.91 15.00
C ALA A 102 19.83 11.31 13.65
N PHE A 103 18.99 11.41 12.61
CA PHE A 103 19.41 11.77 11.26
C PHE A 103 18.92 13.16 10.86
N PHE A 104 17.74 13.54 11.35
CA PHE A 104 17.07 14.77 10.96
C PHE A 104 17.02 15.82 12.11
N GLY A 105 17.85 15.64 13.15
CA GLY A 105 17.82 16.38 14.42
C GLY A 105 18.19 17.86 14.41
N PRO A 106 18.34 18.48 15.60
CA PRO A 106 18.21 19.93 15.78
C PRO A 106 19.39 20.68 15.16
N GLY A 107 19.17 21.20 13.95
CA GLY A 107 20.15 21.81 13.07
C GLY A 107 20.04 21.35 11.61
N ASN A 108 19.30 20.27 11.38
CA ASN A 108 19.03 19.68 10.08
C ASN A 108 17.60 20.06 9.69
N ASP A 109 17.42 20.47 8.44
CA ASP A 109 16.21 21.09 7.91
C ASP A 109 15.05 20.07 7.79
N TRP A 110 14.51 19.54 8.90
CA TRP A 110 13.34 18.65 8.86
C TRP A 110 12.04 19.39 9.19
N ASP A 111 11.23 19.60 8.14
CA ASP A 111 9.92 20.24 8.20
C ASP A 111 8.76 19.25 8.40
N GLY A 112 9.06 17.95 8.57
CA GLY A 112 8.07 16.89 8.69
C GLY A 112 7.20 16.94 9.95
N PRO A 113 6.32 15.94 10.17
CA PRO A 113 6.20 14.70 9.39
C PRO A 113 5.45 14.89 8.06
N TYR A 114 5.78 14.04 7.09
CA TYR A 114 5.20 14.06 5.74
C TYR A 114 4.02 13.12 5.56
N LEU A 115 3.87 12.15 6.46
CA LEU A 115 2.71 11.28 6.61
C LEU A 115 2.09 11.46 7.99
N PHE A 116 0.77 11.29 8.07
CA PHE A 116 0.01 11.53 9.29
C PHE A 116 -0.34 10.23 10.00
N ASN A 117 -0.31 10.24 11.34
CA ASN A 117 -0.63 9.08 12.19
C ASN A 117 -2.03 8.49 11.95
N LYS A 118 -2.96 9.23 11.32
CA LYS A 118 -4.29 8.70 10.92
C LYS A 118 -4.22 7.52 9.94
N TYR A 119 -3.08 7.31 9.29
CA TYR A 119 -2.86 6.18 8.38
C TYR A 119 -2.32 4.94 9.09
N LEU A 120 -1.98 5.05 10.38
CA LEU A 120 -1.50 3.93 11.17
C LEU A 120 -2.67 3.08 11.67
N ASP A 121 -2.41 1.79 11.84
CA ASP A 121 -3.34 0.86 12.47
C ASP A 121 -3.33 0.99 14.01
N GLY A 122 -4.09 0.12 14.69
CA GLY A 122 -4.15 0.11 16.15
C GLY A 122 -2.84 -0.27 16.86
N ALA A 123 -1.84 -0.75 16.12
CA ALA A 123 -0.50 -1.06 16.62
C ALA A 123 0.53 0.02 16.24
N ASN A 124 0.07 1.19 15.78
CA ASN A 124 0.90 2.28 15.26
C ASN A 124 1.76 1.87 14.04
N LYS A 125 1.29 0.92 13.24
CA LYS A 125 1.97 0.45 12.03
C LYS A 125 1.26 0.91 10.78
N PHE A 126 2.03 1.31 9.77
CA PHE A 126 1.50 1.62 8.46
C PHE A 126 1.36 0.32 7.67
N VAL A 127 0.12 -0.16 7.56
CA VAL A 127 -0.18 -1.49 6.98
C VAL A 127 -0.98 -1.38 5.69
N ASP A 128 -0.70 -2.28 4.77
CA ASP A 128 -1.45 -2.45 3.54
C ASP A 128 -2.85 -3.05 3.80
N PRO A 129 -3.74 -3.07 2.79
CA PRO A 129 -5.11 -3.59 2.93
C PRO A 129 -5.21 -5.11 3.15
N TRP A 130 -4.09 -5.83 3.08
CA TRP A 130 -4.00 -7.24 3.46
C TRP A 130 -3.50 -7.41 4.90
N GLY A 131 -3.06 -6.33 5.55
CA GLY A 131 -2.60 -6.31 6.94
C GLY A 131 -1.11 -6.61 7.08
N THR A 132 -0.34 -6.45 6.01
CA THR A 132 1.12 -6.52 6.06
C THR A 132 1.66 -5.10 6.17
N GLN A 133 2.67 -4.89 7.00
CA GLN A 133 3.29 -3.58 7.13
C GLN A 133 3.99 -3.18 5.83
N TYR A 134 3.89 -1.90 5.46
CA TYR A 134 4.77 -1.35 4.43
C TYR A 134 6.21 -1.34 4.95
N TRP A 135 7.13 -1.68 4.07
CA TRP A 135 8.57 -1.66 4.36
C TRP A 135 9.30 -0.88 3.28
N ILE A 136 10.40 -0.25 3.66
CA ILE A 136 11.34 0.34 2.74
C ILE A 136 12.48 -0.65 2.55
N ASP A 137 12.87 -0.81 1.30
CA ASP A 137 14.00 -1.59 0.85
C ASP A 137 14.96 -0.65 0.15
N TYR A 138 16.22 -0.66 0.55
CA TYR A 138 17.20 0.27 0.01
C TYR A 138 17.93 -0.28 -1.22
N ASP A 139 17.82 -1.57 -1.49
CA ASP A 139 18.35 -2.23 -2.67
C ASP A 139 17.35 -3.21 -3.28
N TYR A 140 16.10 -2.74 -3.44
CA TYR A 140 15.04 -3.50 -4.07
C TYR A 140 15.41 -3.90 -5.50
N ASP A 141 15.47 -5.21 -5.77
CA ASP A 141 15.77 -5.75 -7.10
C ASP A 141 14.50 -5.77 -7.97
N THR A 142 14.47 -4.89 -8.97
CA THR A 142 13.38 -4.84 -9.96
C THR A 142 13.51 -5.91 -11.06
N GLY A 143 14.56 -6.72 -11.01
CA GLY A 143 14.96 -7.67 -12.02
C GLY A 143 16.06 -7.12 -12.93
N GLY A 144 16.86 -8.03 -13.51
CA GLY A 144 17.91 -7.67 -14.47
C GLY A 144 19.10 -6.93 -13.86
N GLY A 145 19.29 -7.00 -12.54
CA GLY A 145 20.39 -6.34 -11.83
C GLY A 145 20.17 -4.83 -11.62
N VAL A 146 18.91 -4.38 -11.67
CA VAL A 146 18.53 -2.97 -11.44
C VAL A 146 17.97 -2.83 -10.03
N TYR A 147 18.69 -2.07 -9.20
CA TYR A 147 18.39 -1.85 -7.80
C TYR A 147 17.89 -0.44 -7.57
N ILE A 148 16.82 -0.31 -6.77
CA ILE A 148 16.24 0.98 -6.40
C ILE A 148 15.97 1.02 -4.90
N VAL A 149 15.92 2.21 -4.32
CA VAL A 149 15.27 2.39 -3.03
C VAL A 149 13.76 2.40 -3.28
N ALA A 150 13.02 1.50 -2.64
CA ALA A 150 11.59 1.34 -2.83
C ALA A 150 10.83 1.20 -1.52
N VAL A 151 9.63 1.77 -1.46
CA VAL A 151 8.63 1.38 -0.45
C VAL A 151 7.72 0.34 -1.05
N VAL A 152 7.49 -0.76 -0.32
CA VAL A 152 6.87 -1.98 -0.81
C VAL A 152 5.69 -2.39 0.07
N SER A 153 4.60 -2.84 -0.56
CA SER A 153 3.55 -3.68 0.03
C SER A 153 3.74 -5.11 -0.47
N SER A 154 3.69 -6.07 0.46
CA SER A 154 3.80 -7.49 0.15
C SER A 154 2.59 -8.06 -0.61
N GLY A 155 1.55 -7.28 -0.87
CA GLY A 155 0.46 -7.72 -1.72
C GLY A 155 -0.49 -8.75 -1.07
N PRO A 156 -1.43 -9.31 -1.86
CA PRO A 156 -2.39 -10.31 -1.42
C PRO A 156 -1.78 -11.57 -0.79
N ASN A 157 -0.62 -12.01 -1.28
CA ASN A 157 0.01 -13.24 -0.82
C ASN A 157 0.74 -13.09 0.53
N LYS A 158 0.99 -11.83 0.97
CA LYS A 158 1.73 -11.51 2.18
C LYS A 158 3.12 -12.16 2.22
N SER A 159 3.80 -12.17 1.08
CA SER A 159 5.17 -12.65 0.96
C SER A 159 6.07 -12.01 2.03
N ALA A 160 7.04 -12.80 2.49
CA ALA A 160 8.03 -12.35 3.44
C ALA A 160 8.80 -11.14 2.89
N VAL A 161 9.37 -10.35 3.79
CA VAL A 161 10.24 -9.23 3.40
C VAL A 161 11.44 -9.77 2.60
N ASN A 162 11.91 -9.01 1.61
CA ASN A 162 12.93 -9.40 0.61
C ASN A 162 12.52 -10.58 -0.30
N VAL A 163 11.22 -10.87 -0.41
CA VAL A 163 10.69 -11.73 -1.47
C VAL A 163 10.05 -10.84 -2.53
N TYR A 164 10.72 -10.73 -3.67
CA TYR A 164 10.31 -9.88 -4.80
C TYR A 164 9.50 -10.71 -5.80
N ASP A 165 8.19 -10.49 -5.82
CA ASP A 165 7.26 -11.24 -6.66
C ASP A 165 6.31 -10.32 -7.46
N SER A 166 5.45 -10.94 -8.27
CA SER A 166 4.58 -10.24 -9.21
C SER A 166 3.40 -9.51 -8.56
N ASP A 167 3.07 -9.79 -7.31
CA ASP A 167 1.95 -9.17 -6.60
C ASP A 167 2.36 -8.17 -5.53
N ASN A 168 3.66 -7.96 -5.35
CA ASN A 168 4.16 -6.79 -4.64
C ASN A 168 3.78 -5.51 -5.39
N PHE A 169 3.43 -4.49 -4.61
CA PHE A 169 3.24 -3.12 -5.09
C PHE A 169 4.35 -2.27 -4.50
N TYR A 170 5.04 -1.50 -5.33
CA TYR A 170 6.12 -0.66 -4.84
C TYR A 170 6.12 0.72 -5.48
N VAL A 171 6.82 1.65 -4.83
CA VAL A 171 7.15 2.95 -5.40
C VAL A 171 8.59 3.31 -5.12
N SER A 172 9.29 3.82 -6.14
CA SER A 172 10.67 4.27 -5.99
C SER A 172 10.76 5.56 -5.18
N VAL A 173 11.81 5.67 -4.37
CA VAL A 173 12.14 6.88 -3.60
C VAL A 173 12.87 7.90 -4.49
N GLY A 174 13.72 7.44 -5.42
CA GLY A 174 14.36 8.28 -6.46
C GLY A 174 13.59 8.22 -7.79
N GLY A 175 13.03 9.37 -8.23
CA GLY A 175 12.35 9.51 -9.53
C GLY A 175 11.31 10.63 -9.58
#